data_AF-A0A392RHY5-F1
#
_entry.id   AF-A0A392RHY5-F1
#
_cell.length_a   1.000
_cell.length_b   1.000
_cell.length_c   1.000
_cell.angle_alpha   90.00
_cell.angle_beta   90.00
_cell.angle_gamma   90.00
#
_symmetry.space_group_name_H-M   'P 1'
#
loop_
_entity.id
_entity.type
_entity.pdbx_description
1 polymer ?
#
loop_
_entity_poly.entity_id
_entity_poly.type
_entity_poly.pdbx_seq_one_letter_code
_entity_poly.pdbx_strand_id
1 'polypeptide(L)'
;DNGTQFTDRKFQEFLAKIGTTQHFTSIEHPQTNRQAEAANRVILRGLKRRLGEAKGKWTEELHNVLWSYRTTPHSTTGETPFRLTYGTEAVIPVEIGASSYRTETPLDEEINNELLKEELDLLEELRDGAALKEA
;
A
#
# COMPACT_ATOMS: atom_id res chain seq x y z
N ASP A 1 -11.87 12.31 -6.13
CA ASP A 1 -13.29 12.39 -6.51
C ASP A 1 -13.77 13.84 -6.29
N ASN A 2 -15.08 14.10 -6.41
CA ASN A 2 -15.67 15.43 -6.18
C ASN A 2 -16.39 15.54 -4.82
N GLY A 3 -15.98 14.75 -3.82
CA GLY A 3 -16.56 14.82 -2.48
C GLY A 3 -16.40 16.21 -1.85
N THR A 4 -17.43 16.69 -1.14
CA THR A 4 -17.43 18.03 -0.54
C THR A 4 -16.31 18.24 0.47
N GLN A 5 -15.89 17.17 1.15
CA GLN A 5 -14.74 17.18 2.04
C GLN A 5 -13.42 17.51 1.33
N PHE A 6 -13.32 17.28 0.01
CA PHE A 6 -12.14 17.56 -0.80
C PHE A 6 -12.27 18.83 -1.63
N THR A 7 -13.48 19.39 -1.78
CA THR A 7 -13.70 20.68 -2.47
C THR A 7 -13.76 21.87 -1.52
N ASP A 8 -13.69 21.64 -0.21
CA ASP A 8 -13.74 22.69 0.80
C ASP A 8 -12.54 23.65 0.72
N ARG A 9 -12.82 24.95 0.94
CA ARG A 9 -11.81 26.02 0.87
C ARG A 9 -10.68 25.82 1.88
N LYS A 10 -10.98 25.38 3.11
CA LYS A 10 -9.93 25.16 4.13
C LYS A 10 -9.00 24.03 3.70
N PHE A 11 -9.53 23.02 3.03
CA PHE A 11 -8.73 21.92 2.51
C PHE A 11 -7.81 22.39 1.36
N GLN A 12 -8.32 23.23 0.45
CA GLN A 12 -7.50 23.84 -0.61
C GLN A 12 -6.39 24.74 -0.06
N GLU A 13 -6.69 25.57 0.94
CA GLU A 13 -5.71 26.41 1.65
C GLU A 13 -4.64 25.54 2.33
N PHE A 14 -5.04 24.42 2.94
CA PHE A 14 -4.12 23.45 3.52
C PHE A 14 -3.19 22.82 2.46
N LEU A 15 -3.74 22.36 1.32
CA LEU A 15 -2.95 21.76 0.25
C LEU A 15 -1.93 22.75 -0.35
N ALA A 16 -2.34 24.00 -0.55
CA ALA A 16 -1.44 25.06 -1.02
C ALA A 16 -0.30 25.31 -0.02
N LYS A 17 -0.58 25.29 1.29
CA LYS A 17 0.43 25.46 2.34
C LYS A 17 1.49 24.36 2.33
N ILE A 18 1.12 23.13 1.98
CA ILE A 18 2.06 22.00 1.87
C ILE A 18 2.60 21.80 0.45
N GLY A 19 2.36 22.75 -0.46
CA GLY A 19 2.86 22.70 -1.84
C GLY A 19 2.26 21.57 -2.69
N THR A 20 1.05 21.09 -2.35
CA THR A 20 0.38 20.00 -3.07
C THR A 20 -0.65 20.53 -4.05
N THR A 21 -0.58 20.09 -5.31
CA THR A 21 -1.60 20.37 -6.32
C THR A 21 -2.70 19.33 -6.28
N GLN A 22 -3.96 19.78 -6.21
CA GLN A 22 -5.11 18.90 -6.23
C GLN A 22 -5.59 18.66 -7.66
N HIS A 23 -5.86 17.40 -8.01
CA HIS A 23 -6.50 17.02 -9.26
C HIS A 23 -7.88 16.42 -8.97
N PHE A 24 -8.92 16.99 -9.58
CA PHE A 24 -10.28 16.48 -9.48
C PHE A 24 -10.58 15.52 -10.62
N THR A 25 -11.32 14.47 -10.31
CA THR A 25 -11.87 13.55 -11.31
C THR A 25 -12.97 14.27 -12.09
N SER A 26 -12.93 14.24 -13.42
CA SER A 26 -14.03 14.79 -14.21
C SER A 26 -15.35 14.07 -13.88
N ILE A 27 -16.46 14.80 -13.87
CA ILE A 27 -17.81 14.25 -13.65
C ILE A 27 -18.13 13.17 -14.71
N GLU A 28 -17.62 13.35 -15.93
CA GLU A 28 -17.82 12.41 -17.04
C GLU A 28 -16.88 11.20 -16.98
N HIS A 29 -15.80 11.28 -16.20
CA HIS A 29 -14.77 10.24 -16.12
C HIS A 29 -14.43 9.88 -14.65
N PRO A 30 -15.40 9.34 -13.87
CA PRO A 30 -15.17 8.91 -12.48
C PRO A 30 -14.10 7.80 -12.37
N GLN A 31 -13.81 7.17 -13.51
CA GLN A 31 -12.84 6.10 -13.70
C GLN A 31 -11.40 6.50 -13.37
N THR A 32 -11.09 7.80 -13.33
CA THR A 32 -9.78 8.30 -12.87
C THR A 32 -9.50 7.98 -11.39
N ASN A 33 -10.52 7.61 -10.60
CA ASN A 33 -10.36 7.16 -9.21
C ASN A 33 -10.31 5.62 -9.04
N ARG A 34 -10.28 4.84 -10.13
CA ARG A 34 -10.45 3.38 -10.08
C ARG A 34 -9.46 2.68 -9.16
N GLN A 35 -8.19 3.11 -9.15
CA GLN A 35 -7.17 2.49 -8.31
C GLN A 35 -7.50 2.66 -6.81
N ALA A 36 -7.83 3.88 -6.39
CA ALA A 36 -8.26 4.15 -5.01
C ALA A 36 -9.54 3.38 -4.65
N GLU A 37 -10.51 3.30 -5.56
CA GLU A 37 -11.74 2.53 -5.35
C GLU A 37 -11.48 1.02 -5.23
N ALA A 38 -10.59 0.47 -6.04
CA ALA A 38 -10.20 -0.93 -5.99
C ALA A 38 -9.52 -1.27 -4.66
N ALA A 39 -8.55 -0.45 -4.23
CA ALA A 39 -7.87 -0.59 -2.95
C ALA A 39 -8.89 -0.50 -1.78
N ASN A 40 -9.76 0.51 -1.80
CA ASN A 40 -10.82 0.67 -0.80
C ASN A 40 -11.75 -0.55 -0.74
N ARG A 41 -12.10 -1.16 -1.87
CA ARG A 41 -12.93 -2.37 -1.92
C ARG A 41 -12.24 -3.57 -1.29
N VAL A 42 -10.92 -3.71 -1.44
CA VAL A 42 -10.14 -4.78 -0.79
C VAL A 42 -10.11 -4.57 0.73
N ILE A 43 -9.78 -3.35 1.17
CA ILE A 43 -9.71 -2.99 2.60
C ILE A 43 -11.07 -3.20 3.27
N LEU A 44 -12.15 -2.71 2.67
CA LEU A 44 -13.51 -2.86 3.21
C LEU A 44 -13.94 -4.34 3.29
N ARG A 45 -13.55 -5.18 2.31
CA ARG A 45 -13.81 -6.62 2.37
C ARG A 45 -13.04 -7.30 3.50
N GLY A 46 -11.76 -6.95 3.67
CA GLY A 46 -10.93 -7.44 4.78
C GLY A 46 -11.53 -7.08 6.14
N LEU A 47 -11.91 -5.81 6.31
CA LEU A 47 -12.59 -5.32 7.50
C LEU A 47 -13.90 -6.07 7.78
N LYS A 48 -14.78 -6.20 6.79
CA LYS A 48 -16.04 -6.95 6.94
C LYS A 48 -15.82 -8.39 7.39
N ARG A 49 -14.76 -9.04 6.89
CA ARG A 49 -14.41 -10.42 7.27
C ARG A 49 -13.88 -10.52 8.69
N ARG A 50 -13.07 -9.56 9.14
CA ARG A 50 -12.51 -9.51 10.51
C ARG A 50 -13.54 -9.10 11.55
N LEU A 51 -14.47 -8.23 11.16
CA LEU A 51 -15.46 -7.64 12.07
C LEU A 51 -16.63 -8.54 12.47
N GLY A 52 -16.71 -9.79 11.97
CA GLY A 52 -17.80 -10.75 12.20
C GLY A 52 -18.60 -10.57 13.50
N GLU A 53 -18.14 -11.18 14.60
CA GLU A 53 -18.74 -11.00 15.94
C GLU A 53 -18.15 -9.81 16.71
N ALA A 54 -17.01 -9.27 16.27
CA ALA A 54 -16.25 -8.19 16.90
C ALA A 54 -16.85 -6.79 16.61
N LYS A 55 -18.17 -6.65 16.77
CA LYS A 55 -18.91 -5.40 16.52
C LYS A 55 -18.34 -4.27 17.39
N GLY A 56 -17.69 -3.30 16.75
CA GLY A 56 -17.18 -2.08 17.37
C GLY A 56 -15.66 -1.91 17.40
N LYS A 57 -14.87 -2.97 17.13
CA LYS A 57 -13.39 -2.93 17.17
C LYS A 57 -12.72 -2.64 15.82
N TRP A 58 -13.40 -1.91 14.94
CA TRP A 58 -12.91 -1.71 13.56
C TRP A 58 -11.60 -0.93 13.50
N THR A 59 -11.33 -0.05 14.47
CA THR A 59 -10.08 0.71 14.56
C THR A 59 -8.88 -0.19 14.87
N GLU A 60 -9.05 -1.19 15.74
CA GLU A 60 -8.05 -2.20 16.05
C GLU A 60 -7.79 -3.08 14.81
N GLU A 61 -8.86 -3.57 14.18
CA GLU A 61 -8.75 -4.44 13.00
C GLU A 61 -8.26 -3.73 11.73
N LEU A 62 -8.44 -2.41 11.63
CA LEU A 62 -7.97 -1.64 10.48
C LEU A 62 -6.46 -1.80 10.27
N HIS A 63 -5.68 -1.77 11.36
CA HIS A 63 -4.23 -1.93 11.28
C HIS A 63 -3.85 -3.31 10.75
N ASN A 64 -4.53 -4.36 11.22
CA ASN A 64 -4.31 -5.74 10.76
C ASN A 64 -4.65 -5.91 9.27
N VAL A 65 -5.78 -5.32 8.84
CA VAL A 65 -6.21 -5.38 7.43
C VAL A 65 -5.27 -4.60 6.52
N LEU A 66 -4.86 -3.39 6.93
CA LEU A 66 -3.91 -2.59 6.18
C LEU A 66 -2.53 -3.27 6.08
N TRP A 67 -2.06 -3.89 7.16
CA TRP A 67 -0.81 -4.65 7.15
C TRP A 67 -0.91 -5.81 6.15
N SER A 68 -1.96 -6.64 6.25
CA SER A 68 -2.20 -7.73 5.31
C SER A 68 -2.27 -7.24 3.86
N TYR A 69 -2.95 -6.13 3.59
CA TYR A 69 -3.02 -5.56 2.24
C TYR A 69 -1.64 -5.15 1.72
N ARG A 70 -0.81 -4.52 2.57
CA ARG A 70 0.52 -4.04 2.17
C ARG A 70 1.52 -5.16 1.94
N THR A 71 1.42 -6.28 2.66
CA THR A 71 2.40 -7.37 2.62
C THR A 71 1.90 -8.63 1.90
N THR A 72 0.75 -8.56 1.22
CA THR A 72 0.26 -9.67 0.37
C THR A 72 0.47 -9.30 -1.09
N PRO A 73 1.10 -10.17 -1.90
CA PRO A 73 1.25 -9.91 -3.32
C PRO A 73 -0.10 -9.72 -4.01
N HIS A 74 -0.23 -8.67 -4.82
CA HIS A 74 -1.46 -8.44 -5.56
C HIS A 74 -1.57 -9.44 -6.72
N SER A 75 -2.74 -10.05 -6.92
CA SER A 75 -2.91 -11.10 -7.94
C SER A 75 -2.61 -10.63 -9.36
N THR A 76 -2.76 -9.33 -9.64
CA THR A 76 -2.52 -8.74 -10.96
C THR A 76 -1.04 -8.48 -11.21
N THR A 77 -0.34 -7.90 -10.24
CA THR A 77 1.05 -7.46 -10.42
C THR A 77 2.06 -8.54 -10.04
N GLY A 78 1.70 -9.39 -9.07
CA GLY A 78 2.60 -10.33 -8.41
C GLY A 78 3.43 -9.70 -7.28
N GLU A 79 3.29 -8.39 -7.06
CA GLU A 79 4.12 -7.61 -6.13
C GLU A 79 3.31 -7.15 -4.92
N THR A 80 3.99 -6.96 -3.78
CA THR A 80 3.37 -6.36 -2.60
C THR A 80 3.37 -4.82 -2.70
N PRO A 81 2.32 -4.13 -2.24
CA PRO A 81 2.34 -2.66 -2.15
C PRO A 81 3.51 -2.15 -1.28
N PHE A 82 3.93 -2.92 -0.26
CA PHE A 82 5.07 -2.57 0.58
C PHE A 82 6.36 -2.51 -0.24
N ARG A 83 6.67 -3.55 -1.04
CA ARG A 83 7.86 -3.58 -1.90
C ARG A 83 7.85 -2.45 -2.93
N LEU A 84 6.71 -2.21 -3.58
CA LEU A 84 6.60 -1.10 -4.53
C LEU A 84 6.82 0.27 -3.88
N THR A 85 6.50 0.42 -2.59
CA THR A 85 6.70 1.68 -1.85
C THR A 85 8.13 1.84 -1.35
N TYR A 86 8.68 0.81 -0.70
CA TYR A 86 9.93 0.90 0.07
C TYR A 86 11.15 0.25 -0.62
N GLY A 87 10.94 -0.46 -1.72
CA GLY A 87 12.00 -1.09 -2.51
C GLY A 87 12.30 -2.54 -2.15
N THR A 88 11.88 -3.01 -0.98
CA THR A 88 12.13 -4.37 -0.48
C THR A 88 10.91 -4.93 0.23
N GLU A 89 10.87 -6.26 0.39
CA GLU A 89 9.78 -6.93 1.10
C GLU A 89 9.83 -6.69 2.61
N ALA A 90 8.65 -6.55 3.22
CA ALA A 90 8.52 -6.46 4.68
C ALA A 90 8.80 -7.82 5.31
N VAL A 91 9.55 -7.84 6.42
CA VAL A 91 9.58 -8.99 7.32
C VAL A 91 8.22 -9.04 8.05
N ILE A 92 7.40 -10.06 7.76
CA ILE A 92 6.06 -10.17 8.33
C ILE A 92 6.07 -10.85 9.72
N PRO A 93 5.06 -10.62 10.58
CA PRO A 93 5.03 -11.20 11.93
C PRO A 93 5.15 -12.74 11.98
N VAL A 94 4.67 -13.44 10.95
CA VAL A 94 4.83 -14.90 10.86
C VAL A 94 6.27 -15.30 10.62
N GLU A 95 7.06 -14.52 9.88
CA GLU A 95 8.50 -14.77 9.70
C GLU A 95 9.26 -14.60 11.02
N ILE A 96 8.87 -13.61 11.84
CA ILE A 96 9.46 -13.40 13.16
C ILE A 96 9.06 -14.54 14.10
N GLY A 97 7.77 -14.90 14.15
CA GLY A 97 7.26 -15.93 15.05
C GLY A 97 7.68 -17.36 14.69
N ALA A 98 7.90 -17.62 13.40
CA ALA A 98 8.37 -18.92 12.90
C ALA A 98 9.89 -18.95 12.68
N SER A 99 10.61 -17.89 13.06
CA SER A 99 12.05 -17.76 12.88
C SER A 99 12.49 -18.10 11.45
N SER A 100 12.00 -17.32 10.49
CA SER A 100 12.40 -17.42 9.08
C SER A 100 13.92 -17.29 8.91
N TYR A 101 14.43 -17.74 7.76
CA TYR A 101 15.84 -17.55 7.40
C TYR A 101 16.29 -16.08 7.51
N ARG A 102 15.45 -15.13 7.06
CA ARG A 102 15.71 -13.68 7.14
C ARG A 102 15.90 -13.19 8.58
N THR A 103 15.31 -13.88 9.56
CA THR A 103 15.37 -13.51 10.98
C THR A 103 16.38 -14.32 11.79
N GLU A 104 16.65 -15.58 11.43
CA GLU A 104 17.61 -16.45 12.13
C GLU A 104 19.04 -16.28 11.66
N THR A 105 19.22 -16.00 10.37
CA THR A 105 20.53 -15.87 9.74
C THR A 105 20.61 -14.49 9.08
N PRO A 106 20.67 -13.41 9.87
CA PRO A 106 20.92 -12.09 9.31
C PRO A 106 22.25 -12.12 8.55
N LEU A 107 22.23 -11.58 7.34
CA LEU A 107 23.43 -11.43 6.53
C LEU A 107 24.42 -10.52 7.24
N ASP A 108 25.70 -10.68 6.89
CA ASP A 108 26.68 -9.65 7.18
C ASP A 108 26.19 -8.31 6.64
N GLU A 109 26.44 -7.23 7.39
CA GLU A 109 25.91 -5.92 7.08
C GLU A 109 26.34 -5.42 5.69
N GLU A 110 27.58 -5.73 5.27
CA GLU A 110 28.09 -5.33 3.96
C GLU A 110 27.34 -6.06 2.84
N ILE A 111 27.15 -7.38 2.99
CA ILE A 111 26.42 -8.21 2.03
C ILE A 111 24.95 -7.79 1.96
N ASN A 112 24.31 -7.53 3.11
CA ASN A 112 22.92 -7.09 3.16
C ASN A 112 22.74 -5.75 2.42
N ASN A 113 23.68 -4.82 2.60
CA ASN A 113 23.66 -3.53 1.93
C ASN A 113 23.88 -3.66 0.42
N GLU A 114 24.73 -4.59 -0.04
CA GLU A 114 24.90 -4.88 -1.46
C GLU A 114 23.61 -5.43 -2.08
N LEU A 115 23.00 -6.46 -1.47
CA LEU A 115 21.74 -7.02 -1.97
C LEU A 115 20.60 -6.00 -2.00
N LEU A 116 20.52 -5.11 -0.99
CA LEU A 116 19.52 -4.06 -0.96
C LEU A 116 19.71 -3.06 -2.12
N LYS A 117 20.96 -2.76 -2.51
CA LYS A 117 21.23 -1.92 -3.68
C LYS A 117 20.78 -2.60 -4.97
N GLU A 118 21.05 -3.90 -5.12
CA GLU A 118 20.58 -4.66 -6.27
C GLU A 118 19.05 -4.68 -6.38
N GLU A 119 18.33 -4.84 -5.25
CA GLU A 119 16.87 -4.72 -5.24
C GLU A 119 16.38 -3.32 -5.65
N LEU A 120 17.08 -2.27 -5.20
CA LEU A 120 16.76 -0.89 -5.57
C LEU A 120 16.99 -0.60 -7.06
N ASP A 121 18.03 -1.19 -7.66
CA ASP A 121 18.32 -1.04 -9.09
C ASP A 121 17.19 -1.63 -9.97
N LEU A 122 16.53 -2.70 -9.50
CA LEU A 122 15.40 -3.33 -10.20
C LEU A 122 14.04 -2.68 -9.89
N LEU A 123 13.98 -1.80 -8.88
CA LEU A 123 12.71 -1.31 -8.35
C LEU A 123 11.91 -0.47 -9.37
N GLU A 124 12.60 0.32 -10.19
CA GLU A 124 11.94 1.16 -11.20
C GLU A 124 11.25 0.29 -12.26
N GLU A 125 11.93 -0.74 -12.76
CA GLU A 125 11.35 -1.70 -13.71
C GLU A 125 10.15 -2.44 -13.10
N LEU A 126 10.23 -2.83 -11.82
CA LEU A 126 9.12 -3.46 -11.11
C LEU A 126 7.92 -2.52 -10.98
N ARG A 127 8.15 -1.24 -10.66
CA ARG A 127 7.09 -0.22 -10.56
C ARG A 127 6.42 0.03 -11.89
N ASP A 128 7.19 0.17 -12.96
CA ASP A 128 6.67 0.36 -14.30
C ASP A 128 5.87 -0.86 -14.76
N GLY A 129 6.41 -2.07 -14.53
CA GLY A 129 5.72 -3.32 -14.82
C GLY A 129 4.41 -3.48 -14.03
N ALA A 130 4.39 -3.09 -12.75
CA ALA A 130 3.18 -3.10 -11.94
C ALA A 130 2.15 -2.08 -12.45
N ALA A 131 2.57 -0.85 -12.76
CA ALA A 131 1.71 0.21 -13.28
C ALA A 131 1.04 -0.19 -14.61
N LEU A 132 1.80 -0.83 -15.51
CA LEU A 132 1.27 -1.33 -16.79
C LEU A 132 0.23 -2.45 -16.60
N LYS A 133 0.39 -3.30 -15.59
CA LYS A 133 -0.57 -4.39 -15.29
C LYS A 133 -1.84 -3.89 -14.59
N GLU A 134 -1.78 -2.72 -13.94
CA GLU A 134 -2.93 -2.10 -13.26
C GLU A 134 -3.75 -1.15 -14.12
N ALA A 135 -3.23 -0.72 -15.28
CA ALA A 135 -3.89 0.14 -16.26
C ALA A 135 -5.01 -0.58 -17.03
#